data_AF-A0A4V2AQK1-F1
#
_entry.id   AF-A0A4V2AQK1-F1
#
_cell.length_a   1.000
_cell.length_b   1.000
_cell.length_c   1.000
_cell.angle_alpha   90.00
_cell.angle_beta   90.00
_cell.angle_gamma   90.00
#
_symmetry.space_group_name_H-M   'P 1'
#
loop_
_entity.id
_entity.type
_entity.pdbx_description
1 polymer ?
#
loop_
_entity_poly.entity_id
_entity_poly.type
_entity_poly.pdbx_seq_one_letter_code
_entity_poly.pdbx_strand_id
1 'polypeptide(L)'
;MKTWAEHLYEFYSSLKPQQELPNNIQWLYPQQSPEVMEVVKRFLQKYFNDTGKRKLFLGINPGRFGADVTGVNFTASKQLTEDCGIEHPFPKGSEISAEFIYAMINSYGGPASFYQHHFIGSVCPLGFVKDGKNINYYDDKELQ
;
A
#
# COMPACT_ATOMS: atom_id res chain seq x y z
N MET A 1 0.13 -24.89 -5.21
CA MET A 1 -0.20 -23.67 -6.00
C MET A 1 0.19 -22.49 -5.12
N LYS A 2 0.85 -21.47 -5.67
CA LYS A 2 1.25 -20.32 -4.87
C LYS A 2 0.01 -19.55 -4.37
N THR A 3 0.06 -19.05 -3.14
CA THR A 3 -1.02 -18.21 -2.56
C THR A 3 -0.92 -16.78 -3.08
N TRP A 4 -1.97 -15.98 -2.89
CA TRP A 4 -1.92 -14.55 -3.19
C TRP A 4 -0.86 -13.83 -2.36
N ALA A 5 -0.65 -14.23 -1.11
CA ALA A 5 0.39 -13.68 -0.27
C ALA A 5 1.79 -13.86 -0.89
N GLU A 6 2.09 -15.05 -1.43
CA GLU A 6 3.36 -15.34 -2.10
C GLU A 6 3.51 -14.52 -3.39
N HIS A 7 2.48 -14.50 -4.24
CA HIS A 7 2.51 -13.73 -5.49
C HIS A 7 2.68 -12.22 -5.26
N LEU A 8 1.93 -11.65 -4.32
CA LEU A 8 1.99 -10.22 -4.02
C LEU A 8 3.31 -9.85 -3.34
N TYR A 9 3.82 -10.69 -2.44
CA TYR A 9 5.11 -10.44 -1.79
C TYR A 9 6.27 -10.50 -2.79
N GLU A 10 6.26 -11.47 -3.70
CA GLU A 10 7.22 -11.54 -4.81
C GLU A 10 7.14 -10.30 -5.71
N PHE A 11 5.93 -9.84 -6.06
CA PHE A 11 5.73 -8.62 -6.83
C PHE A 11 6.34 -7.41 -6.13
N TYR A 12 5.96 -7.12 -4.88
CA TYR A 12 6.45 -5.95 -4.16
C TYR A 12 7.96 -6.00 -3.88
N SER A 13 8.52 -7.17 -3.56
CA SER A 13 9.97 -7.34 -3.35
C SER A 13 10.80 -7.24 -4.65
N SER A 14 10.17 -7.44 -5.80
CA SER A 14 10.82 -7.31 -7.11
C SER A 14 10.89 -5.87 -7.64
N LEU A 15 10.14 -4.93 -7.04
CA LEU A 15 10.13 -3.54 -7.47
C LEU A 15 11.54 -2.92 -7.31
N LYS A 16 12.06 -2.35 -8.40
CA LYS A 16 13.36 -1.67 -8.43
C LYS A 16 13.26 -0.47 -9.37
N PRO A 17 12.71 0.67 -8.91
CA PRO A 17 12.70 1.88 -9.72
C PRO A 17 14.13 2.41 -9.88
N GLN A 18 14.76 2.10 -11.02
CA GLN A 18 16.14 2.50 -11.33
C GLN A 18 16.24 3.67 -12.29
N GLN A 19 15.14 4.04 -12.96
CA GLN A 19 15.12 5.15 -13.89
C GLN A 19 15.12 6.50 -13.17
N GLU A 20 15.87 7.45 -13.71
CA GLU A 20 15.73 8.86 -13.37
C GLU A 20 14.37 9.36 -13.88
N LEU A 21 13.70 10.17 -13.07
CA LEU A 21 12.42 10.75 -13.43
C LEU A 21 12.62 12.18 -13.95
N PRO A 22 11.76 12.65 -14.88
CA PRO A 22 11.84 13.99 -15.43
C PRO A 22 11.51 15.06 -14.37
N ASN A 23 11.74 16.32 -14.73
CA ASN A 23 11.21 17.49 -13.99
C ASN A 23 11.53 17.51 -12.49
N ASN A 24 12.69 16.98 -12.08
CA ASN A 24 13.14 16.84 -10.69
C ASN A 24 12.19 16.03 -9.80
N ILE A 25 11.43 15.12 -10.38
CA ILE A 25 10.53 14.24 -9.65
C ILE A 25 11.34 13.13 -8.99
N GLN A 26 10.94 12.74 -7.78
CA GLN A 26 11.58 11.68 -7.01
C GLN A 26 10.60 10.53 -6.80
N TRP A 27 11.14 9.31 -6.77
CA TRP A 27 10.39 8.13 -6.39
C TRP A 27 9.98 8.19 -4.92
N LEU A 28 8.74 7.81 -4.66
CA LEU A 28 8.24 7.46 -3.34
C LEU A 28 8.11 5.94 -3.28
N TYR A 29 9.12 5.29 -2.71
CA TYR A 29 9.29 3.84 -2.77
C TYR A 29 9.63 3.27 -1.38
N PRO A 30 8.61 2.97 -0.55
CA PRO A 30 8.82 2.53 0.83
C PRO A 30 9.29 1.08 0.95
N GLN A 31 9.02 0.23 -0.05
CA GLN A 31 9.37 -1.20 -0.04
C GLN A 31 10.88 -1.46 -0.09
N GLN A 32 11.72 -0.43 -0.25
CA GLN A 32 13.17 -0.54 -0.04
C GLN A 32 13.55 -0.74 1.45
N SER A 33 12.67 -0.37 2.39
CA SER A 33 12.89 -0.59 3.83
C SER A 33 12.55 -2.04 4.22
N PRO A 34 13.48 -2.74 4.91
CA PRO A 34 13.19 -4.07 5.45
C PRO A 34 12.01 -4.09 6.44
N GLU A 35 11.86 -3.04 7.25
CA GLU A 35 10.76 -2.90 8.20
C GLU A 35 9.41 -2.79 7.49
N VAL A 36 9.35 -2.02 6.41
CA VAL A 36 8.16 -1.93 5.55
C VAL A 36 7.83 -3.28 4.93
N MET A 37 8.83 -3.97 4.38
CA MET A 37 8.60 -5.27 3.74
C MET A 37 8.17 -6.36 4.74
N GLU A 38 8.63 -6.30 5.99
CA GLU A 38 8.15 -7.19 7.04
C GLU A 38 6.67 -6.93 7.39
N VAL A 39 6.24 -5.66 7.43
CA VAL A 39 4.83 -5.29 7.62
C VAL A 39 3.97 -5.77 6.45
N VAL A 40 4.41 -5.53 5.21
CA VAL A 40 3.74 -6.02 4.00
C VAL A 40 3.61 -7.54 4.04
N LYS A 41 4.68 -8.26 4.40
CA LYS A 41 4.66 -9.72 4.54
C LYS A 41 3.61 -10.19 5.54
N ARG A 42 3.59 -9.62 6.75
CA ARG A 42 2.62 -9.98 7.81
C ARG A 42 1.19 -9.72 7.37
N PHE A 43 0.94 -8.56 6.75
CA PHE A 43 -0.38 -8.21 6.24
C PHE A 43 -0.85 -9.20 5.16
N LEU A 44 0.02 -9.49 4.19
CA LEU A 44 -0.28 -10.42 3.11
C LEU A 44 -0.52 -11.84 3.65
N GLN A 45 0.33 -12.34 4.54
CA GLN A 45 0.15 -13.65 5.17
C GLN A 45 -1.13 -13.73 5.99
N LYS A 46 -1.54 -12.64 6.65
CA LYS A 46 -2.76 -12.61 7.46
C LYS A 46 -4.04 -12.67 6.63
N TYR A 47 -4.09 -11.98 5.49
CA TYR A 47 -5.34 -11.77 4.74
C TYR A 47 -5.42 -12.44 3.37
N PHE A 48 -4.29 -12.90 2.83
CA PHE A 48 -4.17 -13.39 1.46
C PHE A 48 -3.42 -14.73 1.35
N ASN A 49 -3.28 -15.48 2.44
CA ASN A 49 -2.63 -16.81 2.44
C ASN A 49 -3.55 -17.93 1.92
N ASP A 50 -4.16 -17.69 0.77
CA ASP A 50 -5.04 -18.59 0.04
C ASP A 50 -5.01 -18.27 -1.46
N THR A 51 -5.79 -18.99 -2.26
CA THR A 51 -5.89 -18.81 -3.72
C THR A 51 -7.26 -18.32 -4.19
N GLY A 52 -8.12 -17.86 -3.27
CA GLY A 52 -9.47 -17.40 -3.54
C GLY A 52 -9.49 -16.15 -4.43
N LYS A 53 -10.48 -16.03 -5.30
CA LYS A 53 -10.60 -14.85 -6.18
C LYS A 53 -10.86 -13.59 -5.34
N ARG A 54 -10.22 -12.48 -5.72
CA ARG A 54 -10.44 -11.16 -5.11
C ARG A 54 -11.01 -10.20 -6.15
N LYS A 55 -11.93 -9.34 -5.72
CA LYS A 55 -12.35 -8.15 -6.47
C LYS A 55 -11.33 -7.04 -6.24
N LEU A 56 -10.91 -6.39 -7.32
CA LEU A 56 -9.87 -5.38 -7.28
C LEU A 56 -10.45 -3.99 -7.02
N PHE A 57 -9.91 -3.31 -6.02
CA PHE A 57 -10.10 -1.88 -5.78
C PHE A 57 -8.79 -1.19 -6.17
N LEU A 58 -8.85 -0.21 -7.09
CA LEU A 58 -7.67 0.50 -7.56
C LEU A 58 -7.70 1.95 -7.10
N GLY A 59 -6.70 2.30 -6.29
CA GLY A 59 -6.31 3.70 -6.07
C GLY A 59 -5.44 4.24 -7.21
N ILE A 60 -4.90 5.43 -7.00
CA ILE A 60 -4.08 6.16 -7.98
C ILE A 60 -2.61 5.72 -7.89
N ASN A 61 -1.89 6.25 -6.90
CA ASN A 61 -0.56 5.83 -6.48
C ASN A 61 -0.36 6.10 -4.98
N PRO A 62 0.62 5.47 -4.32
CA PRO A 62 0.97 5.76 -2.94
C PRO A 62 1.20 7.25 -2.68
N GLY A 63 0.71 7.70 -1.51
CA GLY A 63 0.98 9.02 -0.95
C GLY A 63 1.83 8.94 0.32
N ARG A 64 2.56 10.02 0.61
CA ARG A 64 3.57 10.17 1.68
C ARG A 64 3.15 9.78 3.10
N PHE A 65 1.87 9.84 3.46
CA PHE A 65 1.43 9.72 4.86
C PHE A 65 0.73 8.40 5.20
N GLY A 66 0.38 7.60 4.18
CA GLY A 66 -0.25 6.29 4.36
C GLY A 66 0.66 5.16 3.91
N ALA A 67 0.41 4.65 2.70
CA ALA A 67 1.13 3.51 2.14
C ALA A 67 2.64 3.73 1.98
N ASP A 68 3.11 4.98 1.93
CA ASP A 68 4.54 5.32 1.97
C ASP A 68 5.19 5.06 3.34
N VAL A 69 4.42 5.01 4.42
CA VAL A 69 4.96 4.66 5.74
C VAL A 69 4.92 3.15 5.95
N THR A 70 3.89 2.48 5.45
CA THR A 70 3.56 1.10 5.84
C THR A 70 3.75 0.07 4.73
N GLY A 71 3.83 0.49 3.48
CA GLY A 71 3.83 -0.36 2.30
C GLY A 71 2.46 -0.95 1.94
N VAL A 72 1.41 -0.68 2.72
CA VAL A 72 0.06 -1.26 2.52
C VAL A 72 -0.92 -0.17 2.09
N ASN A 73 -1.58 -0.38 0.95
CA ASN A 73 -2.51 0.60 0.37
C ASN A 73 -3.63 0.98 1.34
N PHE A 74 -3.89 2.29 1.46
CA PHE A 74 -4.91 2.88 2.34
C PHE A 74 -4.86 2.42 3.80
N THR A 75 -3.69 1.98 4.27
CA THR A 75 -3.49 1.45 5.62
C THR A 75 -2.35 2.21 6.27
N ALA A 76 -2.66 3.30 6.95
CA ALA A 76 -1.67 4.03 7.73
C ALA A 76 -1.34 3.30 9.05
N SER A 77 -0.29 3.73 9.74
CA SER A 77 0.23 3.06 10.94
C SER A 77 -0.82 2.88 12.03
N LYS A 78 -1.68 3.89 12.26
CA LYS A 78 -2.81 3.78 13.19
C LYS A 78 -3.72 2.59 12.86
N GLN A 79 -4.21 2.49 11.62
CA GLN A 79 -5.12 1.43 11.18
C GLN A 79 -4.44 0.05 11.19
N LEU A 80 -3.15 0.00 10.89
CA LEU A 80 -2.35 -1.21 10.94
C LEU A 80 -2.36 -1.85 12.34
N THR A 81 -2.23 -1.01 13.37
CA THR A 81 -2.32 -1.45 14.76
C THR A 81 -3.77 -1.66 15.20
N GLU A 82 -4.64 -0.67 15.04
CA GLU A 82 -5.98 -0.64 15.66
C GLU A 82 -6.99 -1.56 14.96
N ASP A 83 -6.98 -1.64 13.63
CA ASP A 83 -7.92 -2.44 12.85
C ASP A 83 -7.33 -3.77 12.43
N CYS A 84 -6.06 -3.77 12.01
CA CYS A 84 -5.39 -4.97 11.53
C CYS A 84 -4.68 -5.75 12.63
N GLY A 85 -4.42 -5.18 13.82
CA GLY A 85 -3.69 -5.87 14.89
C GLY A 85 -2.30 -6.34 14.47
N ILE A 86 -1.59 -5.53 13.68
CA ILE A 86 -0.22 -5.79 13.22
C ILE A 86 0.70 -4.74 13.83
N GLU A 87 1.64 -5.18 14.66
CA GLU A 87 2.65 -4.32 15.27
C GLU A 87 3.72 -3.88 14.28
N HIS A 88 4.23 -2.66 14.45
CA HIS A 88 5.25 -2.04 13.60
C HIS A 88 6.05 -0.97 14.37
N PRO A 89 7.25 -0.59 13.89
CA PRO A 89 8.08 0.44 14.53
C PRO A 89 7.73 1.88 14.11
N PHE A 90 6.82 2.06 13.13
CA PHE A 90 6.55 3.37 12.54
C PHE A 90 5.88 4.35 13.52
N PRO A 91 6.12 5.67 13.38
CA PRO A 91 5.39 6.70 14.13
C PRO A 91 3.89 6.54 13.99
N LYS A 92 3.16 6.76 15.09
CA LYS A 92 1.69 6.72 15.08
C LYS A 92 1.18 7.87 14.22
N GLY A 93 0.38 7.55 13.20
CA GLY A 93 -0.17 8.51 12.26
C GLY A 93 -1.31 7.90 11.45
N SER A 94 -2.10 8.77 10.85
CA SER A 94 -3.15 8.38 9.91
C SER A 94 -3.27 9.41 8.79
N GLU A 95 -4.04 9.08 7.77
CA GLU A 95 -4.44 9.99 6.70
C GLU A 95 -5.94 9.86 6.46
N ILE A 96 -6.58 10.94 5.99
CA ILE A 96 -8.04 11.01 5.79
C ILE A 96 -8.55 9.84 4.92
N SER A 97 -7.78 9.48 3.88
CA SER A 97 -8.11 8.35 3.00
C SER A 97 -8.09 7.01 3.73
N ALA A 98 -7.11 6.76 4.60
CA ALA A 98 -7.02 5.53 5.39
C ALA A 98 -8.15 5.48 6.43
N GLU A 99 -8.46 6.60 7.08
CA GLU A 99 -9.58 6.70 8.02
C GLU A 99 -10.91 6.38 7.35
N PHE A 100 -11.16 6.95 6.16
CA PHE A 100 -12.37 6.69 5.40
C PHE A 100 -12.47 5.22 4.95
N ILE A 101 -11.38 4.68 4.38
CA ILE A 101 -11.37 3.29 3.90
C ILE A 101 -11.59 2.32 5.06
N TYR A 102 -10.96 2.53 6.21
CA TYR A 102 -11.14 1.66 7.36
C TYR A 102 -12.51 1.82 8.03
N ALA A 103 -13.11 3.02 8.04
CA ALA A 103 -14.50 3.19 8.43
C ALA A 103 -15.46 2.38 7.53
N MET A 104 -15.21 2.36 6.22
CA MET A 104 -15.95 1.54 5.26
C MET A 104 -15.71 0.03 5.49
N ILE A 105 -14.44 -0.40 5.64
CA ILE A 105 -14.09 -1.81 5.91
C ILE A 105 -14.74 -2.30 7.21
N ASN A 106 -14.74 -1.49 8.26
CA ASN A 106 -15.39 -1.84 9.52
C ASN A 106 -16.91 -1.95 9.36
N SER A 107 -17.53 -1.04 8.61
CA SER A 107 -18.96 -1.12 8.27
C SER A 107 -19.31 -2.32 7.40
N TYR A 108 -18.36 -2.81 6.58
CA TYR A 108 -18.51 -4.02 5.77
C TYR A 108 -18.49 -5.32 6.60
N GLY A 109 -17.96 -5.29 7.83
CA GLY A 109 -17.78 -6.47 8.68
C GLY A 109 -16.32 -6.74 9.07
N GLY A 110 -15.45 -5.74 8.94
CA GLY A 110 -14.07 -5.74 9.39
C GLY A 110 -13.06 -6.28 8.37
N PRO A 111 -11.74 -6.11 8.65
CA PRO A 111 -10.67 -6.45 7.71
C PRO A 111 -10.67 -7.90 7.22
N ALA A 112 -10.93 -8.86 8.10
CA ALA A 112 -10.96 -10.28 7.73
C ALA A 112 -12.05 -10.57 6.67
N SER A 113 -13.27 -10.10 6.91
CA SER A 113 -14.41 -10.27 5.99
C SER A 113 -14.18 -9.54 4.66
N PHE A 114 -13.62 -8.33 4.72
CA PHE A 114 -13.36 -7.52 3.54
C PHE A 114 -12.26 -8.13 2.67
N TYR A 115 -11.07 -8.38 3.23
CA TYR A 115 -9.90 -8.85 2.48
C TYR A 115 -10.01 -10.31 2.04
N GLN A 116 -10.93 -11.11 2.60
CA GLN A 116 -11.30 -12.42 2.05
C GLN A 116 -11.84 -12.30 0.61
N HIS A 117 -12.48 -11.19 0.26
CA HIS A 117 -13.17 -11.02 -1.03
C HIS A 117 -12.60 -9.90 -1.90
N HIS A 118 -11.79 -9.00 -1.32
CA HIS A 118 -11.29 -7.79 -1.98
C HIS A 118 -9.78 -7.66 -1.81
N PHE A 119 -9.13 -7.04 -2.79
CA PHE A 119 -7.75 -6.59 -2.71
C PHE A 119 -7.69 -5.11 -3.12
N ILE A 120 -6.98 -4.30 -2.33
CA ILE A 120 -6.78 -2.88 -2.62
C ILE A 120 -5.37 -2.69 -3.15
N GLY A 121 -5.30 -2.33 -4.43
CA GLY A 121 -4.07 -1.95 -5.13
C GLY A 121 -4.10 -0.48 -5.56
N SER A 122 -3.13 -0.12 -6.38
CA SER A 122 -3.08 1.16 -7.08
C SER A 122 -2.73 0.91 -8.55
N VAL A 123 -3.12 1.83 -9.43
CA VAL A 123 -2.73 1.76 -10.85
C VAL A 123 -1.22 1.83 -11.00
N CYS A 124 -0.57 2.76 -10.29
CA CYS A 124 0.88 2.79 -10.16
C CYS A 124 1.27 2.35 -8.74
N PRO A 125 2.09 1.29 -8.56
CA PRO A 125 2.47 0.77 -7.24
C PRO A 125 3.51 1.65 -6.52
N LEU A 126 4.02 2.68 -7.18
CA LEU A 126 5.04 3.61 -6.69
C LEU A 126 4.47 5.02 -6.65
N GLY A 127 4.86 5.83 -5.66
CA GLY A 127 4.45 7.23 -5.60
C GLY A 127 5.51 8.17 -6.16
N PHE A 128 5.17 9.46 -6.17
CA PHE A 128 5.98 10.50 -6.78
C PHE A 128 5.99 11.76 -5.91
N VAL A 129 7.15 12.39 -5.77
CA VAL A 129 7.31 13.66 -5.06
C VAL A 129 7.97 14.69 -5.97
N LYS A 130 7.39 15.89 -6.04
CA LYS A 130 7.92 17.06 -6.77
C LYS A 130 7.92 18.26 -5.83
N ASP A 131 9.07 18.89 -5.64
CA ASP A 131 9.25 20.05 -4.73
C ASP A 131 8.68 19.81 -3.31
N GLY A 132 8.87 18.60 -2.79
CA GLY A 132 8.39 18.19 -1.47
C GLY A 132 6.89 17.88 -1.36
N LYS A 133 6.15 17.92 -2.48
CA LYS A 133 4.71 17.60 -2.55
C LYS A 133 4.48 16.28 -3.28
N ASN A 134 3.51 15.49 -2.81
CA ASN A 134 3.05 14.33 -3.56
C ASN A 134 2.37 14.77 -4.85
N ILE A 135 2.65 14.06 -5.93
CA ILE A 135 1.92 14.19 -7.20
C ILE A 135 1.38 12.83 -7.63
N ASN A 136 0.35 12.86 -8.47
CA ASN A 136 -0.14 11.68 -9.13
C ASN A 136 0.68 11.37 -10.38
N TYR A 137 0.70 10.11 -10.81
CA TYR A 137 1.38 9.71 -12.05
C TYR A 137 0.90 10.48 -13.30
N TYR A 138 -0.33 11.03 -13.26
CA TYR A 138 -0.93 11.79 -14.37
C TYR A 138 -0.78 13.32 -14.24
N ASP A 139 -0.19 13.84 -13.16
CA ASP A 139 -0.05 15.28 -12.95
C ASP A 139 1.08 15.89 -13.79
N ASP A 140 2.03 15.08 -14.26
CA ASP A 140 3.12 15.47 -15.16
C ASP A 140 3.02 14.65 -16.47
N LYS A 141 3.08 15.33 -17.61
CA LYS A 141 2.94 14.67 -18.91
C LYS A 141 4.16 13.83 -19.29
N GLU A 142 5.34 14.18 -18.77
CA GLU A 142 6.57 13.45 -19.08
C GLU A 142 6.74 12.20 -18.20
N LEU A 143 5.90 12.03 -17.17
CA LEU A 143 5.80 10.80 -16.37
C LEU A 143 4.94 9.71 -17.03
N GLN A 144 4.11 10.05 -18.02
CA GLN A 144 3.19 9.13 -18.70
C GLN A 144 3.87 8.40 -19.85
#